data_AF-A0A838JXN7-F1
#
_entry.id   AF-A0A838JXN7-F1
#
_cell.length_a   1.000
_cell.length_b   1.000
_cell.length_c   1.000
_cell.angle_alpha   90.00
_cell.angle_beta   90.00
_cell.angle_gamma   90.00
#
_symmetry.space_group_name_H-M   'P 1'
#
loop_
_entity.id
_entity.type
_entity.pdbx_description
1 polymer ?
#
loop_
_entity_poly.entity_id
_entity_poly.type
_entity_poly.pdbx_seq_one_letter_code
_entity_poly.pdbx_strand_id
1 'polypeptide(L)'
;MPIDTALVGALHVDYLDSRDLAGEETLHHTLFQTSTIDALLDGNYDGDVSFAELRAHGDFGLGTLDALDGEMIAFDGDFYQIRADGGAYPVDERTKTPFAVVTIFEPSLSQTLDSAMDLTALCSSVDRLFDDASTCCAVRVDGHFEHVRTRSVPRQNKPYPPLVDVVKNQPVFE
;
A
#
# COMPACT_ATOMS: atom_id res chain seq x y z
N MET A 1 41.80 -17.59 2.96
CA MET A 1 41.46 -17.91 1.56
C MET A 1 41.40 -16.62 0.79
N PRO A 2 42.14 -16.44 -0.31
CA PRO A 2 41.97 -15.28 -1.18
C PRO A 2 40.63 -15.40 -1.90
N ILE A 3 39.91 -14.28 -2.04
CA ILE A 3 38.68 -14.20 -2.84
C ILE A 3 39.07 -14.40 -4.30
N ASP A 4 38.37 -15.31 -4.98
CA ASP A 4 38.58 -15.60 -6.41
C ASP A 4 38.09 -14.42 -7.26
N THR A 5 39.02 -13.75 -7.92
CA THR A 5 38.75 -12.57 -8.76
C THR A 5 37.95 -12.91 -10.02
N ALA A 6 37.89 -14.18 -10.44
CA ALA A 6 37.05 -14.59 -11.57
C ALA A 6 35.55 -14.55 -11.21
N LEU A 7 35.19 -14.79 -9.94
CA LEU A 7 33.83 -14.68 -9.43
C LEU A 7 33.34 -13.22 -9.33
N VAL A 8 34.24 -12.30 -9.02
CA VAL A 8 33.94 -10.86 -8.94
C VAL A 8 33.65 -10.28 -10.34
N GLY A 9 34.38 -10.72 -11.37
CA GLY A 9 34.14 -10.30 -12.75
C GLY A 9 32.86 -10.86 -13.37
N ALA A 10 32.42 -12.05 -12.96
CA ALA A 10 31.19 -12.68 -13.45
C ALA A 10 29.91 -12.03 -12.91
N LEU A 11 29.99 -11.34 -11.77
CA LEU A 11 28.86 -10.71 -11.09
C LEU A 11 28.50 -9.32 -11.64
N HIS A 12 29.25 -8.76 -12.61
CA HIS A 12 29.06 -7.38 -13.09
C HIS A 12 28.86 -6.39 -11.93
N VAL A 13 29.73 -6.48 -10.91
CA VAL A 13 29.66 -5.58 -9.77
C VAL A 13 30.25 -4.24 -10.18
N ASP A 14 29.39 -3.35 -10.65
CA ASP A 14 29.72 -1.94 -10.80
C ASP A 14 29.70 -1.27 -9.43
N TYR A 15 30.81 -0.63 -9.07
CA TYR A 15 30.91 0.18 -7.85
C TYR A 15 30.23 1.51 -8.11
N LEU A 16 28.95 1.61 -7.76
CA LEU A 16 28.20 2.87 -7.82
C LEU A 16 28.59 3.73 -6.61
N ASP A 17 29.13 4.93 -6.85
CA ASP A 17 29.28 5.94 -5.81
C ASP A 17 27.87 6.41 -5.39
N SER A 18 27.69 6.82 -4.14
CA SER A 18 26.50 7.53 -3.64
C SER A 18 26.04 8.69 -4.54
N ARG A 19 26.96 9.25 -5.34
CA ARG A 19 26.70 10.30 -6.32
C ARG A 19 26.21 9.79 -7.68
N ASP A 20 26.47 8.53 -8.02
CA ASP A 20 25.97 7.88 -9.24
C ASP A 20 24.53 7.37 -9.06
N LEU A 21 24.12 7.07 -7.83
CA LEU A 21 22.72 6.85 -7.43
C LEU A 21 21.92 8.17 -7.29
N ALA A 22 22.60 9.32 -7.39
CA ALA A 22 22.01 10.65 -7.32
C ALA A 22 21.87 11.30 -8.71
N GLY A 23 21.72 10.49 -9.77
CA GLY A 23 20.75 10.90 -10.78
C GLY A 23 19.40 10.97 -10.07
N GLU A 24 18.59 11.99 -10.33
CA GLU A 24 17.20 12.03 -9.86
C GLU A 24 16.47 10.79 -10.39
N GLU A 25 16.60 9.64 -9.73
CA GLU A 25 15.66 8.54 -9.87
C GLU A 25 14.35 9.14 -9.43
N THR A 26 13.47 9.36 -10.40
CA THR A 26 12.09 9.71 -10.15
C THR A 26 11.54 8.63 -9.22
N LEU A 27 11.50 8.89 -7.91
CA LEU A 27 10.88 8.03 -6.90
C LEU A 27 9.40 7.76 -7.21
N HIS A 28 8.84 8.56 -8.13
CA HIS A 28 7.58 8.34 -8.81
C HIS A 28 7.55 6.95 -9.48
N HIS A 29 6.42 6.26 -9.33
CA HIS A 29 6.19 4.88 -9.84
C HIS A 29 6.99 3.76 -9.16
N THR A 30 7.63 4.03 -8.01
CA THR A 30 8.17 2.98 -7.13
C THR A 30 7.18 2.67 -6.01
N LEU A 31 6.95 1.38 -5.73
CA LEU A 31 6.14 0.93 -4.59
C LEU A 31 7.03 0.60 -3.41
N PHE A 32 6.75 1.24 -2.28
CA PHE A 32 7.29 0.85 -1.00
C PHE A 32 6.27 -0.02 -0.26
N GLN A 33 6.70 -1.19 0.18
CA GLN A 33 5.90 -2.05 1.03
C GLN A 33 6.67 -2.37 2.31
N THR A 34 5.99 -2.25 3.45
CA THR A 34 6.48 -2.83 4.70
C THR A 34 5.79 -4.17 4.97
N SER A 35 6.57 -5.15 5.44
CA SER A 35 6.13 -6.54 5.67
C SER A 35 5.65 -7.26 4.40
N THR A 36 4.99 -8.41 4.56
CA THR A 36 4.41 -9.21 3.48
C THR A 36 2.95 -9.53 3.77
N ILE A 37 2.18 -9.79 2.70
CA ILE A 37 0.78 -10.22 2.84
C ILE A 37 0.68 -11.54 3.61
N ASP A 38 1.63 -12.47 3.43
CA ASP A 38 1.66 -13.74 4.15
C ASP A 38 1.85 -13.53 5.66
N ALA A 39 2.75 -12.63 6.07
CA ALA A 39 2.93 -12.31 7.48
C ALA A 39 1.65 -11.72 8.10
N LEU A 40 0.95 -10.86 7.35
CA LEU A 40 -0.32 -10.31 7.79
C LEU A 40 -1.42 -11.40 7.88
N LEU A 41 -1.49 -12.31 6.91
CA LEU A 41 -2.44 -13.42 6.90
C LEU A 41 -2.24 -14.36 8.11
N ASP A 42 -0.99 -14.58 8.50
CA ASP A 42 -0.58 -15.41 9.64
C ASP A 42 -0.80 -14.76 11.02
N GLY A 43 -1.30 -13.52 11.07
CA GLY A 43 -1.60 -12.84 12.34
C GLY A 43 -0.46 -12.00 12.90
N ASN A 44 0.56 -11.69 12.10
CA ASN A 44 1.65 -10.81 12.53
C ASN A 44 1.22 -9.33 12.47
N TYR A 45 0.46 -8.89 13.48
CA TYR A 45 -0.14 -7.55 13.54
C TYR A 45 0.66 -6.52 14.35
N ASP A 46 1.82 -6.89 14.87
CA ASP A 46 2.70 -5.95 15.55
C ASP A 46 3.42 -5.07 14.51
N GLY A 47 3.18 -3.76 14.56
CA GLY A 47 3.81 -2.81 13.65
C GLY A 47 5.27 -2.51 13.99
N ASP A 48 6.12 -2.47 12.98
CA ASP A 48 7.54 -2.15 13.10
C ASP A 48 7.88 -0.75 12.55
N VAL A 49 7.21 -0.33 11.47
CA VAL A 49 7.34 0.97 10.81
C VAL A 49 6.32 1.97 11.33
N SER A 50 6.77 3.19 11.66
CA SER A 50 5.91 4.32 12.04
C SER A 50 5.34 5.06 10.84
N PHE A 51 4.21 5.76 11.02
CA PHE A 51 3.65 6.60 9.95
C PHE A 51 4.56 7.78 9.59
N ALA A 52 5.37 8.28 10.52
CA ALA A 52 6.44 9.24 10.22
C ALA A 52 7.45 8.71 9.19
N GLU A 53 7.87 7.46 9.36
CA GLU A 53 8.78 6.78 8.42
C GLU A 53 8.08 6.45 7.10
N LEU A 54 6.84 5.93 7.16
CA LEU A 54 6.07 5.56 5.98
C LEU A 54 5.83 6.75 5.03
N ARG A 55 5.59 7.94 5.59
CA ARG A 55 5.37 9.18 4.82
C ARG A 55 6.59 9.64 4.03
N ALA A 56 7.79 9.20 4.40
CA ALA A 56 9.00 9.46 3.61
C ALA A 56 9.05 8.62 2.31
N HIS A 57 8.21 7.59 2.20
CA HIS A 57 8.20 6.66 1.07
C HIS A 57 7.03 6.85 0.11
N GLY A 58 6.00 7.61 0.49
CA GLY A 58 4.85 7.84 -0.38
C GLY A 58 3.78 8.74 0.22
N ASP A 59 2.96 9.28 -0.66
CA ASP A 59 1.83 10.17 -0.38
C ASP A 59 0.47 9.56 -0.77
N PHE A 60 0.48 8.34 -1.32
CA PHE A 60 -0.69 7.59 -1.74
C PHE A 60 -0.51 6.10 -1.43
N GLY A 61 -1.57 5.44 -0.95
CA GLY A 61 -1.49 4.01 -0.67
C GLY A 61 -2.58 3.50 0.27
N LEU A 62 -2.35 2.27 0.75
CA LEU A 62 -3.28 1.56 1.63
C LEU A 62 -2.54 0.60 2.56
N GLY A 63 -3.23 0.13 3.59
CA GLY A 63 -2.70 -0.86 4.52
C GLY A 63 -3.57 -1.00 5.76
N THR A 64 -2.95 -1.27 6.90
CA THR A 64 -3.62 -1.33 8.20
C THR A 64 -2.74 -0.70 9.28
N LEU A 65 -3.20 -0.74 10.53
CA LEU A 65 -2.52 -0.19 11.69
C LEU A 65 -2.20 -1.31 12.70
N ASP A 66 -1.33 -1.00 13.65
CA ASP A 66 -0.92 -1.90 14.73
C ASP A 66 -2.12 -2.60 15.40
N ALA A 67 -1.97 -3.91 15.60
CA ALA A 67 -3.04 -4.82 16.04
C ALA A 67 -4.23 -4.94 15.08
N LEU A 68 -4.04 -4.68 13.79
CA LEU A 68 -5.07 -4.75 12.75
C LEU A 68 -6.28 -3.84 13.09
N ASP A 69 -5.98 -2.64 13.61
CA ASP A 69 -6.98 -1.69 14.08
C ASP A 69 -7.54 -0.88 12.91
N GLY A 70 -8.42 -1.51 12.12
CA GLY A 70 -9.05 -0.89 10.97
C GLY A 70 -8.18 -0.86 9.71
N GLU A 71 -8.63 -0.07 8.75
CA GLU A 71 -7.99 0.10 7.45
C GLU A 71 -7.21 1.41 7.42
N MET A 72 -6.10 1.43 6.69
CA MET A 72 -5.34 2.64 6.40
C MET A 72 -5.54 3.01 4.93
N ILE A 73 -5.81 4.29 4.69
CA ILE A 73 -5.76 4.90 3.35
C ILE A 73 -4.88 6.14 3.40
N ALA A 74 -4.06 6.33 2.37
CA ALA A 74 -3.24 7.51 2.17
C ALA A 74 -3.54 8.13 0.81
N PHE A 75 -3.75 9.44 0.77
CA PHE A 75 -3.89 10.21 -0.45
C PHE A 75 -3.56 11.67 -0.17
N ASP A 76 -3.05 12.38 -1.20
CA ASP A 76 -2.65 13.79 -1.10
C ASP A 76 -1.68 14.09 0.07
N GLY A 77 -0.90 13.08 0.48
CA GLY A 77 0.08 13.17 1.56
C GLY A 77 -0.49 13.01 2.97
N ASP A 78 -1.81 12.81 3.11
CA ASP A 78 -2.49 12.60 4.39
C ASP A 78 -2.84 11.14 4.60
N PHE A 79 -2.79 10.69 5.86
CA PHE A 79 -3.07 9.31 6.26
C PHE A 79 -4.30 9.26 7.16
N TYR A 80 -5.21 8.34 6.83
CA TYR A 80 -6.46 8.14 7.56
C TYR A 80 -6.63 6.69 7.99
N GLN A 81 -7.12 6.51 9.21
CA GLN A 81 -7.59 5.25 9.77
C GLN A 81 -9.11 5.17 9.64
N ILE A 82 -9.62 4.19 8.90
CA ILE A 82 -11.03 3.82 8.91
C ILE A 82 -11.23 2.72 9.94
N ARG A 83 -11.93 3.02 11.05
CA ARG A 83 -12.16 2.06 12.12
C ARG A 83 -13.42 1.23 11.90
N ALA A 84 -13.58 0.17 12.69
CA ALA A 84 -14.77 -0.68 12.72
C ALA A 84 -16.06 0.02 13.21
N ASP A 85 -15.98 1.30 13.60
CA ASP A 85 -17.14 2.17 13.82
C ASP A 85 -17.62 2.90 12.55
N GLY A 86 -16.89 2.76 11.44
CA GLY A 86 -17.16 3.42 10.16
C GLY A 86 -16.58 4.85 10.05
N GLY A 87 -15.95 5.35 11.11
CA GLY A 87 -15.33 6.67 11.14
C GLY A 87 -13.94 6.68 10.50
N ALA A 88 -13.63 7.77 9.80
CA ALA A 88 -12.29 8.08 9.29
C ALA A 88 -11.60 9.09 10.19
N TYR A 89 -10.40 8.76 10.66
CA TYR A 89 -9.63 9.56 11.62
C TYR A 89 -8.22 9.82 11.10
N PRO A 90 -7.64 11.01 11.31
CA PRO A 90 -6.24 11.24 10.97
C PRO A 90 -5.33 10.33 11.80
N VAL A 91 -4.27 9.82 11.19
CA VAL A 91 -3.31 8.93 11.85
C VAL A 91 -2.21 9.74 12.55
N ASP A 92 -1.92 9.41 13.82
CA ASP A 92 -0.79 9.98 14.54
C ASP A 92 0.53 9.41 13.99
N GLU A 93 1.51 10.29 13.75
CA GLU A 93 2.82 9.94 13.16
C GLU A 93 3.59 8.84 13.93
N ARG A 94 3.34 8.68 15.23
CA ARG A 94 3.97 7.66 16.09
C ARG A 94 3.27 6.31 16.02
N THR A 95 2.07 6.27 15.44
CA THR A 95 1.37 5.02 15.20
C THR A 95 2.23 4.15 14.30
N LYS A 96 2.09 2.84 14.43
CA LYS A 96 2.83 1.88 13.61
C LYS A 96 1.90 1.08 12.72
N THR A 97 2.47 0.51 11.67
CA THR A 97 1.78 -0.37 10.75
C THR A 97 2.51 -1.72 10.66
N PRO A 98 1.78 -2.85 10.69
CA PRO A 98 2.34 -4.17 10.41
C PRO A 98 2.36 -4.48 8.90
N PHE A 99 1.65 -3.69 8.09
CA PHE A 99 1.58 -3.85 6.64
C PHE A 99 1.02 -2.57 6.00
N ALA A 100 1.77 -2.03 5.04
CA ALA A 100 1.34 -0.92 4.20
C ALA A 100 2.04 -0.98 2.85
N VAL A 101 1.36 -0.48 1.82
CA VAL A 101 1.89 -0.27 0.47
C VAL A 101 1.65 1.19 0.12
N VAL A 102 2.71 1.93 -0.18
CA VAL A 102 2.65 3.36 -0.56
C VAL A 102 3.54 3.66 -1.75
N THR A 103 3.25 4.76 -2.44
CA THR A 103 4.06 5.30 -3.54
C THR A 103 3.99 6.82 -3.51
N ILE A 104 4.96 7.49 -4.15
CA ILE A 104 4.82 8.90 -4.52
C ILE A 104 3.98 8.94 -5.80
N PHE A 105 2.72 9.32 -5.66
CA PHE A 105 1.74 9.19 -6.72
C PHE A 105 1.87 10.28 -7.76
N GLU A 106 2.31 9.88 -8.94
CA GLU A 106 2.32 10.71 -10.15
C GLU A 106 1.57 9.95 -11.25
N PRO A 107 0.35 10.36 -11.62
CA PRO A 107 -0.41 9.62 -12.63
C PRO A 107 0.25 9.77 -14.01
N SER A 108 0.62 8.65 -14.63
CA SER A 108 1.09 8.61 -16.01
C SER A 108 -0.06 8.76 -17.03
N LEU A 109 -1.27 8.42 -16.61
CA LEU A 109 -2.50 8.50 -17.39
C LEU A 109 -3.63 9.06 -16.53
N SER A 110 -4.48 9.88 -17.15
CA SER A 110 -5.72 10.37 -16.55
C SER A 110 -6.84 10.28 -17.57
N GLN A 111 -7.98 9.73 -17.16
CA GLN A 111 -9.15 9.58 -18.02
C GLN A 111 -10.43 9.93 -17.24
N THR A 112 -11.33 10.67 -17.88
CA THR A 112 -12.67 10.94 -17.36
C THR A 112 -13.64 9.82 -17.77
N LEU A 113 -14.48 9.40 -16.82
CA LEU A 113 -15.53 8.41 -17.03
C LEU A 113 -16.89 9.12 -16.97
N ASP A 114 -17.53 9.31 -18.12
CA ASP A 114 -18.75 10.13 -18.26
C ASP A 114 -20.06 9.35 -18.07
N SER A 115 -19.99 8.06 -17.72
CA SER A 115 -21.16 7.18 -17.58
C SER A 115 -21.12 6.46 -16.25
N ALA A 116 -22.28 6.40 -15.57
CA ALA A 116 -22.45 5.59 -14.38
C ALA A 116 -22.13 4.11 -14.71
N MET A 117 -21.36 3.48 -13.84
CA MET A 117 -20.93 2.10 -14.01
C MET A 117 -20.78 1.41 -12.66
N ASP A 118 -20.95 0.09 -12.66
CA ASP A 118 -20.67 -0.71 -11.47
C ASP A 118 -19.15 -0.96 -11.32
N LEU A 119 -18.77 -1.56 -10.20
CA LEU A 119 -17.37 -1.89 -9.91
C LEU A 119 -16.75 -2.80 -10.99
N THR A 120 -17.52 -3.73 -11.56
CA THR A 120 -17.02 -4.67 -12.58
C THR A 120 -16.63 -3.93 -13.86
N ALA A 121 -17.49 -3.03 -14.31
CA ALA A 121 -17.25 -2.19 -15.46
C ALA A 121 -16.13 -1.16 -15.22
N LEU A 122 -16.01 -0.63 -13.99
CA LEU A 122 -14.90 0.22 -13.58
C LEU A 122 -13.57 -0.54 -13.66
N CYS A 123 -13.45 -1.71 -13.01
CA CYS A 123 -12.24 -2.54 -13.07
C CYS A 123 -11.89 -2.90 -14.51
N SER A 124 -12.87 -3.33 -15.31
CA SER A 124 -12.64 -3.65 -16.73
C SER A 124 -12.14 -2.44 -17.51
N SER A 125 -12.55 -1.22 -17.15
CA SER A 125 -12.11 0.01 -17.80
C SER A 125 -10.69 0.35 -17.42
N VAL A 126 -10.34 0.18 -16.14
CA VAL A 126 -9.00 0.35 -15.60
C VAL A 126 -8.03 -0.68 -16.20
N ASP A 127 -8.40 -1.96 -16.30
CA ASP A 127 -7.58 -3.03 -16.88
C ASP A 127 -7.20 -2.74 -18.34
N ARG A 128 -8.09 -2.11 -19.11
CA ARG A 128 -7.83 -1.72 -20.51
C ARG A 128 -6.83 -0.56 -20.66
N LEU A 129 -6.49 0.12 -19.56
CA LEU A 129 -5.51 1.21 -19.57
C LEU A 129 -4.09 0.71 -19.38
N PHE A 130 -3.92 -0.51 -18.89
CA PHE A 130 -2.61 -1.08 -18.62
C PHE A 130 -2.23 -2.05 -19.73
N ASP A 131 -1.00 -1.94 -20.21
CA ASP A 131 -0.40 -2.97 -21.05
C ASP A 131 -0.12 -4.23 -20.21
N ASP A 132 -0.18 -5.40 -20.84
CA ASP A 132 0.10 -6.73 -20.22
C ASP A 132 1.47 -6.82 -19.52
N ALA A 133 2.37 -5.85 -19.74
CA ALA A 133 3.69 -5.78 -19.12
C ALA A 133 3.71 -5.11 -17.73
N SER A 134 2.63 -4.44 -17.30
CA SER A 134 2.59 -3.73 -16.02
C SER A 134 2.37 -4.71 -14.86
N THR A 135 3.38 -4.91 -14.02
CA THR A 135 3.30 -5.85 -12.89
C THR A 135 2.58 -5.28 -11.67
N CYS A 136 2.49 -3.96 -11.54
CA CYS A 136 1.70 -3.29 -10.51
C CYS A 136 1.31 -1.87 -10.94
N CYS A 137 0.18 -1.38 -10.44
CA CYS A 137 -0.33 -0.05 -10.73
C CYS A 137 -0.93 0.61 -9.49
N ALA A 138 -0.82 1.94 -9.41
CA ALA A 138 -1.54 2.76 -8.45
C ALA A 138 -2.72 3.42 -9.18
N VAL A 139 -3.92 3.28 -8.63
CA VAL A 139 -5.16 3.78 -9.24
C VAL A 139 -5.89 4.66 -8.24
N ARG A 140 -6.17 5.90 -8.66
CA ARG A 140 -7.02 6.85 -7.94
C ARG A 140 -8.27 7.11 -8.76
N VAL A 141 -9.43 7.07 -8.11
CA VAL A 141 -10.72 7.38 -8.73
C VAL A 141 -11.41 8.46 -7.90
N ASP A 142 -11.48 9.66 -8.46
CA ASP A 142 -12.22 10.78 -7.88
C ASP A 142 -13.57 10.92 -8.59
N GLY A 143 -14.66 10.99 -7.84
CA GLY A 143 -15.98 11.12 -8.45
C GLY A 143 -17.13 11.04 -7.45
N HIS A 144 -18.35 11.07 -7.99
CA HIS A 144 -19.56 10.78 -7.24
C HIS A 144 -19.90 9.30 -7.35
N PHE A 145 -20.02 8.64 -6.20
CA PHE A 145 -20.43 7.25 -6.11
C PHE A 145 -21.85 7.20 -5.53
N GLU A 146 -22.80 6.64 -6.27
CA GLU A 146 -24.17 6.45 -5.77
C GLU A 146 -24.21 5.48 -4.59
N HIS A 147 -23.27 4.53 -4.56
CA HIS A 147 -23.16 3.53 -3.53
C HIS A 147 -21.72 3.02 -3.42
N VAL A 148 -21.22 2.89 -2.19
CA VAL A 148 -19.91 2.30 -1.89
C VAL A 148 -20.07 1.33 -0.73
N ARG A 149 -19.81 0.06 -1.00
CA ARG A 149 -19.81 -0.98 0.04
C ARG A 149 -18.40 -1.20 0.55
N THR A 150 -18.15 -0.93 1.82
CA THR A 150 -16.83 -1.04 2.45
C THR A 150 -16.85 -1.99 3.65
N ARG A 151 -15.65 -2.36 4.10
CA ARG A 151 -15.44 -3.11 5.35
C ARG A 151 -14.31 -2.44 6.13
N SER A 152 -14.33 -2.63 7.45
CA SER A 152 -13.17 -2.31 8.28
C SER A 152 -13.05 -3.35 9.39
N VAL A 153 -11.83 -3.71 9.74
CA VAL A 153 -11.54 -4.76 10.72
C VAL A 153 -11.45 -4.18 12.14
N PRO A 154 -12.07 -4.79 13.17
CA PRO A 154 -11.87 -4.35 14.55
C PRO A 154 -10.44 -4.62 15.02
N ARG A 155 -9.94 -3.79 15.95
CA ARG A 155 -8.68 -4.04 16.66
C ARG A 155 -8.63 -5.45 17.27
N GLN A 156 -7.51 -6.12 17.09
CA GLN A 156 -7.23 -7.45 17.64
C GLN A 156 -6.47 -7.39 18.97
N ASN A 157 -6.59 -8.45 19.75
CA ASN A 157 -5.84 -8.63 21.00
C ASN A 157 -4.96 -9.86 20.89
N LYS A 158 -3.82 -9.85 21.61
CA LYS A 158 -2.93 -11.02 21.66
C LYS A 158 -3.59 -12.18 22.44
N PRO A 159 -3.34 -13.45 22.06
CA PRO A 159 -2.63 -13.86 20.84
C PRO A 159 -3.46 -13.55 19.59
N TYR A 160 -2.82 -12.98 18.58
CA TYR A 160 -3.51 -12.56 17.36
C TYR A 160 -4.03 -13.77 16.58
N PRO A 161 -5.32 -13.77 16.17
CA PRO A 161 -5.84 -14.80 15.27
C PRO A 161 -5.35 -14.56 13.83
N PRO A 162 -5.34 -15.59 12.97
CA PRO A 162 -5.12 -15.42 11.54
C PRO A 162 -6.17 -14.50 10.89
N LEU A 163 -5.79 -13.79 9.83
CA LEU A 163 -6.67 -12.77 9.21
C LEU A 163 -7.97 -13.38 8.68
N VAL A 164 -7.91 -14.60 8.15
CA VAL A 164 -9.06 -15.37 7.68
C VAL A 164 -10.14 -15.56 8.76
N ASP A 165 -9.76 -15.62 10.04
CA ASP A 165 -10.70 -15.74 11.14
C ASP A 165 -11.27 -14.39 11.57
N VAL A 166 -10.48 -13.32 11.45
CA VAL A 166 -10.92 -11.96 11.76
C VAL A 166 -11.98 -11.47 10.78
N VAL A 167 -11.77 -11.69 9.48
CA VAL A 167 -12.65 -11.16 8.42
C VAL A 167 -14.06 -11.80 8.42
N LYS A 168 -14.25 -12.93 9.11
CA LYS A 168 -15.58 -13.57 9.26
C LYS A 168 -16.57 -12.70 10.02
N ASN A 169 -16.08 -11.83 10.91
CA ASN A 169 -16.90 -11.00 11.80
C ASN A 169 -16.75 -9.50 11.52
N GLN A 170 -16.23 -9.13 10.34
CA GLN A 170 -16.01 -7.73 10.02
C GLN A 170 -17.34 -6.97 9.79
N PRO A 171 -17.49 -5.75 10.30
CA PRO A 171 -18.58 -4.88 9.89
C PRO A 171 -18.47 -4.50 8.42
N VAL A 172 -19.62 -4.35 7.79
CA VAL A 172 -19.79 -3.86 6.42
C VAL A 172 -20.61 -2.58 6.47
N PHE A 173 -20.20 -1.58 5.70
CA PHE A 173 -20.83 -0.27 5.62
C PHE A 173 -21.27 0.02 4.18
N GLU A 174 -22.38 0.73 4.03
CA GLU A 174 -23.08 1.01 2.76
C GLU A 174 -23.74 2.40 2.78
#